data_AF-A0A966SQ81-F1
#
_entry.id   AF-A0A966SQ81-F1
#
_cell.length_a   1.000
_cell.length_b   1.000
_cell.length_c   1.000
_cell.angle_alpha   90.00
_cell.angle_beta   90.00
_cell.angle_gamma   90.00
#
_symmetry.space_group_name_H-M   'P 1'
#
loop_
_entity.id
_entity.type
_entity.pdbx_description
1 polymer ?
#
loop_
_entity_poly.entity_id
_entity_poly.type
_entity_poly.pdbx_seq_one_letter_code
_entity_poly.pdbx_strand_id
1 'polypeptide(L)'
;MPTLHARYEEIPEWSHEKVEQALRDDDPGVLRYAVVAISMHDGDWRYAQDLCVRLSSHPHFNVRGNAVLGFGHIARVHRQLDRAVVQPIIEAALRDADKYVRGHGVDTVADTEHFLGWKYDQKNAA
;
A
#
# COMPACT_ATOMS: atom_id res chain seq x y z
N MET A 1 -21.81 2.52 -23.92
CA MET A 1 -20.63 2.18 -23.10
C MET A 1 -21.09 1.19 -22.06
N PRO A 2 -20.57 -0.05 -21.98
CA PRO A 2 -20.97 -0.95 -20.91
C PRO A 2 -20.51 -0.35 -19.59
N THR A 3 -21.42 -0.19 -18.65
CA THR A 3 -21.13 0.22 -17.28
C THR A 3 -20.19 -0.84 -16.69
N LEU A 4 -18.95 -0.46 -16.36
CA LEU A 4 -18.04 -1.34 -15.65
C LEU A 4 -18.61 -1.51 -14.24
N HIS A 5 -19.25 -2.64 -13.96
CA HIS A 5 -19.72 -2.95 -12.63
C HIS A 5 -18.52 -3.44 -11.83
N ALA A 6 -18.17 -2.75 -10.75
CA ALA A 6 -17.18 -3.25 -9.82
C ALA A 6 -17.64 -4.61 -9.28
N ARG A 7 -16.76 -5.60 -9.34
CA ARG A 7 -16.98 -6.93 -8.78
C ARG A 7 -16.13 -7.07 -7.53
N TYR A 8 -16.72 -7.60 -6.47
CA TYR A 8 -15.95 -8.00 -5.30
C TYR A 8 -15.07 -9.21 -5.62
N GLU A 9 -13.82 -9.12 -5.21
CA GLU A 9 -12.83 -10.20 -5.27
C GLU A 9 -12.17 -10.30 -3.89
N GLU A 10 -12.19 -11.49 -3.30
CA GLU A 10 -11.46 -11.76 -2.07
C GLU A 10 -9.98 -11.93 -2.39
N ILE A 11 -9.12 -11.29 -1.59
CA ILE A 11 -7.67 -11.40 -1.74
C ILE A 11 -7.19 -12.58 -0.89
N PRO A 12 -6.68 -13.67 -1.49
CA PRO A 12 -6.19 -14.82 -0.74
C PRO A 12 -4.81 -14.53 -0.12
N GLU A 13 -4.40 -15.38 0.82
CA GLU A 13 -3.02 -15.41 1.33
C GLU A 13 -2.03 -15.75 0.20
N TRP A 14 -0.85 -15.14 0.24
CA TRP A 14 0.25 -15.41 -0.71
C TRP A 14 1.50 -15.82 0.04
N SER A 15 2.21 -16.84 -0.46
CA SER A 15 3.54 -17.18 0.07
C SER A 15 4.59 -16.18 -0.39
N HIS A 16 5.68 -16.08 0.37
CA HIS A 16 6.83 -15.25 -0.01
C HIS A 16 7.42 -15.70 -1.35
N GLU A 17 7.47 -17.00 -1.67
CA GLU A 17 7.98 -17.43 -2.98
C GLU A 17 7.14 -16.92 -4.14
N LYS A 18 5.81 -16.87 -3.97
CA LYS A 18 4.90 -16.33 -4.98
C LYS A 18 5.11 -14.83 -5.18
N VAL A 19 5.35 -14.09 -4.09
CA VAL A 19 5.68 -12.66 -4.15
C VAL A 19 7.00 -12.45 -4.87
N GLU A 20 8.03 -13.22 -4.53
CA GLU A 20 9.34 -13.16 -5.20
C GLU A 20 9.24 -13.49 -6.70
N GLN A 21 8.37 -14.43 -7.09
CA GLN A 21 8.09 -14.68 -8.50
C GLN A 21 7.42 -13.47 -9.17
N ALA A 22 6.39 -12.89 -8.56
CA ALA A 22 5.73 -11.70 -9.09
C ALA A 22 6.67 -10.50 -9.22
N LEU A 23 7.61 -10.33 -8.28
CA LEU A 23 8.66 -9.31 -8.31
C LEU A 23 9.66 -9.52 -9.45
N ARG A 24 9.94 -10.76 -9.84
CA ARG A 24 10.78 -11.06 -11.01
C ARG A 24 10.06 -10.79 -12.32
N ASP A 25 8.78 -11.11 -12.39
CA ASP A 25 7.97 -10.96 -13.60
C ASP A 25 7.57 -9.49 -13.86
N ASP A 26 7.55 -8.67 -12.81
CA ASP A 26 7.25 -7.23 -12.83
C ASP A 26 5.92 -6.87 -13.52
N ASP A 27 4.95 -7.79 -13.48
CA ASP A 27 3.62 -7.56 -14.03
C ASP A 27 2.81 -6.66 -13.07
N PRO A 28 2.45 -5.42 -13.45
CA PRO A 28 1.67 -4.52 -12.60
C PRO A 28 0.28 -5.06 -12.25
N GLY A 29 -0.27 -5.92 -13.13
CA GLY A 29 -1.52 -6.63 -12.94
C GLY A 29 -1.45 -7.61 -11.78
N VAL A 30 -0.28 -8.20 -11.51
CA VAL A 30 -0.04 -9.19 -10.45
C VAL A 30 0.49 -8.50 -9.19
N LEU A 31 1.46 -7.59 -9.33
CA LEU A 31 2.11 -6.92 -8.20
C LEU A 31 1.14 -6.16 -7.29
N ARG A 32 0.12 -5.53 -7.88
CA ARG A 32 -0.91 -4.83 -7.08
C ARG A 32 -1.63 -5.77 -6.10
N TYR A 33 -1.84 -7.04 -6.48
CA TYR A 33 -2.47 -8.04 -5.63
C TYR A 33 -1.49 -8.57 -4.58
N ALA A 34 -0.23 -8.77 -4.97
CA ALA A 34 0.83 -9.25 -4.07
C ALA A 34 0.94 -8.35 -2.83
N VAL A 35 0.98 -7.03 -3.06
CA VAL A 35 1.05 -6.03 -1.99
C VAL A 35 -0.12 -6.14 -1.02
N VAL A 36 -1.35 -6.17 -1.54
CA VAL A 36 -2.56 -6.21 -0.69
C VAL A 36 -2.63 -7.54 0.07
N ALA A 37 -2.32 -8.65 -0.58
CA ALA A 37 -2.32 -9.98 0.04
C ALA A 37 -1.37 -10.04 1.24
N ILE A 38 -0.12 -9.61 1.05
CA ILE A 38 0.89 -9.63 2.12
C ILE A 38 0.53 -8.64 3.24
N SER A 39 0.07 -7.44 2.88
CA SER A 39 -0.30 -6.42 3.89
C SER A 39 -1.50 -6.81 4.76
N MET A 40 -2.39 -7.69 4.27
CA MET A 40 -3.58 -8.11 4.99
C MET A 40 -3.38 -9.38 5.82
N HIS A 41 -2.50 -10.28 5.37
CA HIS A 41 -2.48 -11.67 5.86
C HIS A 41 -1.13 -12.17 6.35
N ASP A 42 -0.02 -11.54 5.95
CA ASP A 42 1.30 -12.04 6.34
C ASP A 42 1.54 -11.87 7.84
N GLY A 43 2.11 -12.88 8.49
CA GLY A 43 2.44 -12.80 9.92
C GLY A 43 3.64 -11.89 10.21
N ASP A 44 4.49 -11.65 9.21
CA ASP A 44 5.68 -10.80 9.31
C ASP A 44 5.37 -9.39 8.78
N TRP A 45 4.99 -8.50 9.71
CA TRP A 45 4.72 -7.09 9.41
C TRP A 45 5.93 -6.37 8.78
N ARG A 46 7.16 -6.79 9.11
CA ARG A 46 8.38 -6.14 8.62
C ARG A 46 8.62 -6.51 7.16
N TYR A 47 8.44 -7.78 6.81
CA TYR A 47 8.43 -8.23 5.42
C TYR A 47 7.35 -7.51 4.60
N ALA A 48 6.13 -7.43 5.12
CA ALA A 48 5.04 -6.72 4.47
C ALA A 48 5.38 -5.23 4.23
N GLN A 49 5.94 -4.57 5.24
CA GLN A 49 6.38 -3.18 5.11
C GLN A 49 7.48 -3.04 4.06
N ASP A 50 8.50 -3.89 4.07
CA ASP A 50 9.63 -3.80 3.14
C ASP A 50 9.19 -4.02 1.69
N LEU A 51 8.21 -4.90 1.46
CA LEU A 51 7.57 -5.05 0.16
C LEU A 51 6.86 -3.77 -0.28
N CYS A 52 6.04 -3.16 0.60
CA CYS A 52 5.37 -1.90 0.32
C CYS A 52 6.37 -0.76 0.05
N VAL A 53 7.45 -0.65 0.84
CA VAL A 53 8.51 0.35 0.64
C VAL A 53 9.19 0.17 -0.72
N ARG A 54 9.50 -1.07 -1.10
CA ARG A 54 10.10 -1.36 -2.40
C ARG A 54 9.17 -0.91 -3.54
N LEU A 55 7.88 -1.22 -3.45
CA LEU A 55 6.91 -1.00 -4.52
C LEU A 55 6.27 0.39 -4.52
N SER A 56 6.45 1.20 -3.47
CA SER A 56 5.92 2.58 -3.41
C SER A 56 6.56 3.54 -4.41
N SER A 57 7.69 3.15 -5.02
CA SER A 57 8.37 3.91 -6.09
C SER A 57 8.14 3.32 -7.49
N HIS A 58 7.31 2.29 -7.62
CA HIS A 58 7.10 1.58 -8.89
C HIS A 58 6.52 2.51 -9.98
N PRO A 59 6.97 2.42 -11.25
CA PRO A 59 6.56 3.33 -12.34
C PRO A 59 5.08 3.22 -12.71
N HIS A 60 4.45 2.08 -12.46
CA HIS A 60 3.01 1.90 -12.65
C HIS A 60 2.21 2.40 -11.44
N PHE A 61 1.32 3.39 -11.64
CA PHE A 61 0.55 4.07 -10.58
C PHE A 61 -0.26 3.11 -9.71
N ASN A 62 -0.85 2.09 -10.32
CA ASN A 62 -1.66 1.11 -9.60
C ASN A 62 -0.82 0.27 -8.61
N VAL A 63 0.45 -0.01 -8.93
CA VAL A 63 1.34 -0.76 -8.01
C VAL A 63 1.75 0.13 -6.84
N ARG A 64 2.29 1.33 -7.11
CA ARG A 64 2.71 2.25 -6.04
C ARG A 64 1.54 2.71 -5.16
N GLY A 65 0.36 2.92 -5.75
CA GLY A 65 -0.84 3.28 -5.00
C GLY A 65 -1.27 2.16 -4.04
N ASN A 66 -1.29 0.91 -4.49
CA ASN A 66 -1.58 -0.22 -3.60
C ASN A 66 -0.47 -0.44 -2.58
N ALA A 67 0.79 -0.16 -2.91
CA ALA A 67 1.90 -0.20 -1.95
C ALA A 67 1.70 0.78 -0.79
N VAL A 68 1.23 2.00 -1.11
CA VAL A 68 0.85 2.99 -0.10
C VAL A 68 -0.34 2.49 0.73
N LEU A 69 -1.41 2.02 0.09
CA LEU A 69 -2.58 1.43 0.78
C LEU A 69 -2.18 0.30 1.73
N GLY A 70 -1.20 -0.52 1.33
CA GLY A 70 -0.69 -1.63 2.13
C GLY A 70 -0.20 -1.20 3.50
N PHE A 71 0.41 -0.02 3.64
CA PHE A 71 0.79 0.52 4.96
C PHE A 71 -0.43 0.70 5.87
N GLY A 72 -1.57 1.14 5.34
CA GLY A 72 -2.82 1.27 6.11
C GLY A 72 -3.33 -0.09 6.60
N HIS A 73 -3.27 -1.11 5.75
CA HIS A 73 -3.60 -2.48 6.14
C HIS A 73 -2.67 -3.02 7.23
N ILE A 74 -1.36 -2.83 7.09
CA ILE A 74 -0.38 -3.26 8.10
C ILE A 74 -0.63 -2.51 9.42
N ALA A 75 -0.87 -1.20 9.37
CA ALA A 75 -1.23 -0.39 10.53
C ALA A 75 -2.49 -0.93 11.23
N ARG A 76 -3.52 -1.33 10.48
CA ARG A 76 -4.77 -1.90 10.99
C ARG A 76 -4.59 -3.28 11.62
N VAL A 77 -3.90 -4.18 10.93
CA VAL A 77 -3.77 -5.61 11.29
C VAL A 77 -2.73 -5.81 12.38
N HIS A 78 -1.53 -5.24 12.21
CA HIS A 78 -0.39 -5.50 13.09
C HIS A 78 -0.19 -4.44 14.18
N ARG A 79 -0.77 -3.25 14.02
CA ARG A 79 -0.52 -2.09 14.91
C ARG A 79 0.97 -1.72 14.98
N GLN A 80 1.70 -1.97 13.90
CA GLN A 80 3.14 -1.76 13.82
C GLN A 80 3.53 -1.25 12.44
N LEU A 81 4.37 -0.21 12.41
CA LEU A 81 5.08 0.30 11.24
C LEU A 81 6.32 1.04 11.74
N ASP A 82 7.40 1.01 10.97
CA ASP A 82 8.54 1.91 11.16
C ASP A 82 8.19 3.29 10.60
N ARG A 83 7.83 4.19 11.52
CA ARG A 83 7.42 5.56 11.17
C ARG A 83 8.50 6.32 10.41
N ALA A 84 9.78 6.13 10.76
CA ALA A 84 10.87 6.88 10.13
C ALA A 84 11.02 6.51 8.64
N VAL A 85 10.71 5.26 8.30
CA VAL A 85 10.74 4.75 6.93
C VAL A 85 9.47 5.11 6.16
N VAL A 86 8.31 4.92 6.78
CA VAL A 86 7.02 4.92 6.07
C VAL A 86 6.38 6.31 5.97
N GLN A 87 6.52 7.17 7.00
CA GLN A 87 5.88 8.49 6.98
C GLN A 87 6.29 9.34 5.76
N PRO A 88 7.58 9.44 5.37
CA PRO A 88 7.97 10.22 4.19
C PRO A 88 7.33 9.70 2.88
N ILE A 89 7.09 8.40 2.78
CA ILE A 89 6.47 7.77 1.61
C ILE A 89 4.99 8.13 1.53
N ILE A 90 4.28 8.09 2.66
CA ILE A 90 2.87 8.51 2.73
C ILE A 90 2.75 10.00 2.38
N GLU A 91 3.61 10.85 2.92
CA GLU A 91 3.63 12.28 2.60
C GLU A 91 3.97 12.57 1.14
N ALA A 92 4.79 11.74 0.50
CA ALA A 92 5.04 11.82 -0.93
C ALA A 92 3.79 11.39 -1.73
N ALA A 93 3.11 10.33 -1.31
CA ALA A 93 1.91 9.81 -1.97
C ALA A 93 0.77 10.84 -2.00
N LEU A 94 0.60 11.65 -0.94
CA LEU A 94 -0.35 12.77 -0.91
C LEU A 94 -0.14 13.79 -2.03
N ARG A 95 1.08 13.87 -2.58
CA ARG A 95 1.49 14.81 -3.63
C ARG A 95 1.83 14.10 -4.95
N ASP A 96 1.53 12.81 -5.08
CA ASP A 96 1.80 12.05 -6.30
C ASP A 96 1.04 12.66 -7.49
N ALA A 97 1.60 12.58 -8.69
CA ALA A 97 0.96 13.09 -9.91
C ALA A 97 -0.36 12.35 -10.22
N ASP A 98 -0.46 11.08 -9.85
CA ASP A 98 -1.64 10.25 -10.09
C ASP A 98 -2.66 10.37 -8.95
N LYS A 99 -3.91 10.67 -9.31
CA LYS A 99 -5.02 10.82 -8.34
C LYS A 99 -5.33 9.54 -7.57
N TYR A 100 -5.07 8.37 -8.14
CA TYR A 100 -5.27 7.08 -7.47
C TYR A 100 -4.30 6.92 -6.30
N VAL A 101 -3.04 7.29 -6.51
CA VAL A 101 -2.01 7.24 -5.47
C VAL A 101 -2.30 8.26 -4.36
N ARG A 102 -2.71 9.48 -4.73
CA ARG A 102 -3.14 10.49 -3.74
C ARG A 102 -4.32 10.01 -2.88
N GLY A 103 -5.31 9.37 -3.50
CA GLY A 103 -6.44 8.77 -2.78
C GLY A 103 -5.98 7.78 -1.71
N HIS A 104 -5.15 6.81 -2.10
CA HIS A 104 -4.57 5.85 -1.15
C HIS A 104 -3.67 6.49 -0.10
N GLY A 105 -2.98 7.59 -0.42
CA GLY A 105 -2.26 8.39 0.56
C GLY A 105 -3.17 8.94 1.66
N VAL A 106 -4.34 9.49 1.28
CA VAL A 106 -5.34 9.99 2.24
C VAL A 106 -5.91 8.86 3.10
N ASP A 107 -6.26 7.72 2.50
CA ASP A 107 -6.76 6.56 3.23
C ASP A 107 -5.73 6.04 4.23
N THR A 108 -4.46 5.97 3.82
CA THR A 108 -3.36 5.51 4.66
C THR A 108 -3.06 6.48 5.81
N VAL A 109 -3.20 7.78 5.59
CA VAL A 109 -3.16 8.77 6.67
C VAL A 109 -4.24 8.44 7.70
N ALA A 110 -5.50 8.28 7.27
CA ALA A 110 -6.59 7.97 8.19
C ALA A 110 -6.34 6.68 8.99
N ASP A 111 -5.86 5.61 8.34
CA ASP A 111 -5.54 4.35 9.01
C ASP A 111 -4.39 4.50 10.04
N THR A 112 -3.30 5.16 9.66
CA THR A 112 -2.14 5.35 10.56
C THR A 112 -2.45 6.31 11.72
N GLU A 113 -3.29 7.32 11.50
CA GLU A 113 -3.80 8.18 12.57
C GLU A 113 -4.69 7.40 13.54
N HIS A 114 -5.63 6.60 13.02
CA HIS A 114 -6.59 5.87 13.83
C HIS A 114 -5.94 4.71 14.61
N PHE A 115 -5.08 3.92 13.94
CA PHE A 115 -4.57 2.68 14.50
C PHE A 115 -3.21 2.80 15.19
N LEU A 116 -2.40 3.81 14.83
CA LEU A 116 -1.06 4.05 15.38
C LEU A 116 -0.91 5.40 16.08
N GLY A 117 -1.92 6.28 16.01
CA GLY A 117 -1.87 7.60 16.63
C GLY A 117 -0.88 8.56 15.94
N TRP A 118 -0.51 8.30 14.68
CA TRP A 118 0.39 9.18 13.94
C TRP A 118 -0.26 10.56 13.74
N LYS A 119 0.57 11.55 13.43
CA LYS A 119 0.16 12.92 13.15
C LYS A 119 0.95 13.43 11.96
N TYR A 120 0.24 14.02 11.01
CA TYR A 120 0.78 14.60 9.80
C TYR A 120 0.59 16.11 9.82
N ASP A 121 1.58 16.85 9.30
CA ASP A 121 1.46 18.30 9.19
C ASP A 121 0.45 18.68 8.11
N GLN A 122 -0.62 19.37 8.52
CA GLN A 122 -1.74 19.75 7.63
C GLN A 122 -1.35 20.69 6.47
N LYS A 123 -0.11 21.19 6.42
CA LYS A 123 0.38 22.06 5.35
C LYS A 123 0.71 21.31 4.05
N ASN A 124 0.73 19.98 4.06
CA ASN A 124 1.07 19.15 2.90
C ASN A 124 -0.15 18.59 2.13
N ALA A 125 -1.37 18.94 2.52
CA ALA A 125 -2.62 18.39 1.98
C ALA A 125 -3.32 19.31 0.95
N ALA A 126 -2.63 20.31 0.41
CA ALA A 126 -3.17 21.26 -0.57
C ALA A 126 -2.65 20.96 -1.99
#